data_AF-A0A958JRW4-F1
#
_entry.id   AF-A0A958JRW4-F1
#
_cell.length_a   1.000
_cell.length_b   1.000
_cell.length_c   1.000
_cell.angle_alpha   90.00
_cell.angle_beta   90.00
_cell.angle_gamma   90.00
#
_symmetry.space_group_name_H-M   'P 1'
#
loop_
_entity.id
_entity.type
_entity.pdbx_description
1 polymer ?
#
loop_
_entity_poly.entity_id
_entity_poly.type
_entity_poly.pdbx_seq_one_letter_code
_entity_poly.pdbx_strand_id
1 'polypeptide(L)'
;MKAEYINPFIESTKNVLKTMAFTEVVGGVPSRKNDEMTRGEVNGLIGMAGSEVSGNMILSFQRDTILGIVSKMLMEEFTELNE
;
A
#
# COMPACT_ATOMS: atom_id res chain seq x y z
N MET A 1 9.94 -8.50 -15.36
CA MET A 1 9.00 -7.36 -15.26
C MET A 1 9.84 -6.08 -15.23
N LYS A 2 9.57 -5.11 -16.11
CA LYS A 2 10.34 -3.85 -16.14
C LYS A 2 9.96 -2.98 -14.93
N ALA A 3 10.93 -2.28 -14.35
CA ALA A 3 10.69 -1.35 -13.22
C ALA A 3 9.66 -0.26 -13.57
N GLU A 4 9.58 0.11 -14.85
CA GLU A 4 8.61 1.07 -15.41
C GLU A 4 7.16 0.72 -15.09
N TYR A 5 6.80 -0.57 -14.95
CA TYR A 5 5.44 -0.97 -14.59
C TYR A 5 5.14 -0.76 -13.10
N ILE A 6 6.16 -0.66 -12.24
CA ILE A 6 5.99 -0.55 -10.78
C ILE A 6 5.90 0.93 -10.36
N ASN A 7 6.63 1.81 -11.05
CA ASN A 7 6.70 3.24 -10.71
C ASN A 7 5.33 3.92 -10.57
N PRO A 8 4.32 3.69 -11.43
CA PRO A 8 3.01 4.30 -11.27
C PRO A 8 2.34 3.95 -9.94
N PHE A 9 2.53 2.73 -9.44
CA PHE A 9 1.97 2.30 -8.15
C PHE A 9 2.67 3.02 -6.99
N ILE A 10 4.00 3.13 -7.03
CA ILE A 10 4.77 3.83 -6.00
C ILE A 10 4.35 5.30 -5.92
N GLU A 11 4.29 5.98 -7.06
CA GLU A 11 3.93 7.41 -7.10
C GLU A 11 2.46 7.64 -6.74
N SER A 12 1.55 6.75 -7.15
CA SER A 12 0.13 6.84 -6.75
C SER A 12 -0.05 6.63 -5.25
N THR A 13 0.63 5.66 -4.65
CA THR A 13 0.60 5.43 -3.20
C THR A 13 1.12 6.64 -2.43
N LYS A 14 2.24 7.24 -2.86
CA LYS A 14 2.76 8.49 -2.27
C LYS A 14 1.73 9.62 -2.37
N ASN A 15 1.11 9.79 -3.52
CA ASN A 15 0.15 10.86 -3.75
C ASN A 15 -1.10 10.71 -2.87
N VAL A 16 -1.64 9.49 -2.74
CA VAL A 16 -2.79 9.20 -1.88
C VAL A 16 -2.45 9.48 -0.42
N LEU A 17 -1.32 8.97 0.08
CA LEU A 17 -0.93 9.19 1.48
C LEU A 17 -0.66 10.67 1.79
N LYS A 18 -0.05 11.40 0.85
CA LYS A 18 0.19 12.83 1.00
C LYS A 18 -1.12 13.63 1.00
N THR A 19 -2.02 13.33 0.07
CA THR A 19 -3.22 14.15 -0.15
C THR A 19 -4.34 13.80 0.82
N MET A 20 -4.58 12.51 1.06
CA MET A 20 -5.71 12.05 1.88
C MET A 20 -5.33 11.87 3.34
N ALA A 21 -4.11 11.41 3.64
CA ALA A 21 -3.67 11.14 5.00
C ALA A 21 -2.67 12.18 5.53
N PHE A 22 -2.42 13.29 4.80
CA PHE A 22 -1.45 14.33 5.15
C PHE A 22 -0.10 13.78 5.60
N THR A 23 0.34 12.67 5.00
CA THR A 23 1.51 11.92 5.43
C THR A 23 2.49 11.82 4.27
N GLU A 24 3.65 12.45 4.42
CA GLU A 24 4.76 12.28 3.50
C GLU A 24 5.47 10.95 3.77
N VAL A 25 5.68 10.17 2.70
CA VAL A 25 6.34 8.87 2.78
C VAL A 25 7.52 8.79 1.82
N VAL A 26 8.58 8.13 2.27
CA VAL A 26 9.77 7.87 1.46
C VAL A 26 9.75 6.40 1.07
N GLY A 27 9.72 6.13 -0.24
CA GLY A 27 9.79 4.77 -0.77
C GLY A 27 11.20 4.19 -0.66
N GLY A 28 11.31 2.93 -0.26
CA GLY A 28 12.56 2.17 -0.33
C GLY A 28 12.91 1.77 -1.77
N VAL A 29 14.09 1.14 -1.93
CA VAL A 29 14.52 0.61 -3.24
C VAL A 29 13.66 -0.59 -3.62
N PRO A 30 12.99 -0.59 -4.78
CA PRO A 30 12.21 -1.73 -5.24
C PRO A 30 13.09 -2.97 -5.36
N SER A 31 12.61 -4.10 -4.84
CA SER A 31 13.33 -5.37 -4.87
C SER A 31 12.38 -6.52 -5.16
N ARG A 32 12.94 -7.62 -5.67
CA ARG A 32 12.19 -8.86 -5.85
C ARG A 32 12.03 -9.51 -4.47
N LYS A 33 10.78 -9.76 -4.08
CA LYS A 33 10.48 -10.55 -2.88
C LYS A 33 10.97 -11.98 -3.09
N ASN A 34 11.81 -12.47 -2.17
CA ASN A 34 12.41 -13.81 -2.22
C ASN A 34 11.71 -14.81 -1.27
N ASP A 35 10.74 -14.35 -0.48
CA ASP A 35 9.95 -15.16 0.43
C ASP A 35 8.45 -15.04 0.11
N GLU A 36 7.65 -15.96 0.61
CA GLU A 36 6.19 -15.91 0.49
C GLU A 36 5.53 -15.15 1.66
N MET A 37 6.33 -14.74 2.66
CA MET A 37 5.81 -14.15 3.89
C MET A 37 5.27 -12.74 3.68
N THR A 38 3.99 -12.54 3.94
CA THR A 38 3.39 -11.20 3.97
C THR A 38 3.62 -10.58 5.33
N ARG A 39 4.26 -9.41 5.36
CA ARG A 39 4.63 -8.70 6.59
C ARG A 39 3.62 -7.57 6.82
N GLY A 40 2.44 -7.92 7.31
CA GLY A 40 1.39 -6.96 7.62
C GLY A 40 0.19 -7.66 8.27
N GLU A 41 -0.47 -6.95 9.17
CA GLU A 41 -1.69 -7.40 9.84
C GLU A 41 -2.93 -7.13 8.98
N VAL A 42 -2.92 -6.04 8.21
CA VAL A 42 -3.98 -5.71 7.25
C VAL A 42 -3.42 -5.76 5.84
N ASN A 43 -4.11 -6.47 4.95
CA ASN A 43 -3.70 -6.68 3.57
C ASN A 43 -4.80 -6.28 2.60
N GLY A 44 -4.52 -5.31 1.73
CA GLY A 44 -5.34 -5.00 0.57
C GLY A 44 -4.83 -5.74 -0.66
N LEU A 45 -5.71 -6.46 -1.35
CA LEU A 45 -5.41 -7.20 -2.57
C LEU A 45 -6.23 -6.63 -3.74
N ILE A 46 -5.57 -6.28 -4.83
CA ILE A 46 -6.20 -5.85 -6.07
C ILE A 46 -5.69 -6.73 -7.21
N GLY A 47 -6.61 -7.51 -7.80
CA GLY A 47 -6.33 -8.24 -9.03
C GLY A 47 -6.38 -7.29 -10.23
N MET A 48 -5.42 -7.42 -11.12
CA MET A 48 -5.31 -6.63 -12.35
C MET A 48 -5.20 -7.57 -13.54
N ALA A 49 -6.08 -7.39 -14.51
CA ALA A 49 -6.08 -8.15 -15.76
C ALA A 49 -6.13 -7.19 -16.94
N GLY A 50 -5.09 -7.21 -17.77
CA GLY A 50 -5.04 -6.58 -19.07
C GLY A 50 -4.89 -7.62 -20.18
N SER A 51 -4.98 -7.19 -21.43
CA SER A 51 -4.83 -8.06 -22.61
C SER A 51 -3.46 -8.73 -22.70
N GLU A 52 -2.40 -8.07 -22.21
CA GLU A 52 -1.02 -8.55 -22.31
C GLU A 52 -0.39 -8.94 -20.96
N VAL A 53 -0.94 -8.45 -19.84
CA VAL A 53 -0.38 -8.64 -18.50
C VAL A 53 -1.51 -8.85 -17.50
N SER A 54 -1.40 -9.91 -16.69
CA SER A 54 -2.19 -10.11 -15.50
C SER A 54 -1.28 -10.16 -14.27
N GLY A 55 -1.80 -9.73 -13.12
CA GLY A 55 -1.04 -9.71 -11.89
C GLY A 55 -1.87 -9.23 -10.71
N ASN A 56 -1.25 -9.25 -9.54
CA ASN A 56 -1.88 -8.81 -8.30
C ASN A 56 -1.04 -7.72 -7.66
N MET A 57 -1.70 -6.70 -7.14
CA MET A 57 -1.10 -5.72 -6.25
C MET A 57 -1.53 -6.05 -4.83
N ILE A 58 -0.55 -6.13 -3.93
CA ILE A 58 -0.79 -6.36 -2.50
C ILE A 58 -0.20 -5.17 -1.74
N LEU A 59 -1.01 -4.57 -0.88
CA LEU A 59 -0.61 -3.55 0.08
C LEU A 59 -0.72 -4.12 1.49
N SER A 60 0.39 -4.14 2.22
CA SER A 60 0.45 -4.72 3.57
C SER A 60 0.82 -3.64 4.58
N PHE A 61 0.03 -3.54 5.65
CA PHE A 61 0.23 -2.56 6.71
C PHE A 61 0.32 -3.23 8.07
N GLN A 62 1.18 -2.71 8.94
CA GLN A 62 1.18 -3.02 10.37
C GLN A 62 0.00 -2.31 11.05
N ARG A 63 -0.49 -2.84 12.17
CA ARG A 63 -1.63 -2.29 12.93
C ARG A 63 -1.51 -0.80 13.19
N ASP A 64 -0.42 -0.37 13.81
CA ASP A 64 -0.25 1.05 14.19
C ASP A 64 -0.18 1.96 12.96
N THR A 65 0.37 1.45 11.86
CA THR A 65 0.48 2.21 10.59
C THR A 65 -0.89 2.44 9.97
N ILE A 66 -1.70 1.40 9.84
CA ILE A 66 -3.01 1.52 9.19
C ILE A 66 -3.99 2.34 10.04
N LEU A 67 -3.98 2.16 11.37
CA LEU A 67 -4.79 2.97 12.30
C LEU A 67 -4.44 4.45 12.19
N GLY A 68 -3.15 4.79 12.14
CA GLY A 68 -2.69 6.16 11.95
C GLY A 68 -3.10 6.76 10.59
N ILE A 69 -3.05 5.96 9.52
CA ILE A 69 -3.46 6.41 8.18
C ILE A 69 -4.97 6.68 8.14
N VAL A 70 -5.78 5.71 8.58
CA VAL A 70 -7.26 5.82 8.55
C VAL A 70 -7.73 6.97 9.42
N SER A 71 -7.13 7.15 10.60
CA SER A 71 -7.47 8.25 11.51
C SER A 71 -7.28 9.62 10.85
N LYS A 72 -6.18 9.80 10.11
CA LYS A 72 -5.93 11.05 9.38
C LYS A 72 -6.84 11.22 8.17
N MET A 73 -7.17 10.14 7.45
CA MET A 73 -8.04 10.19 6.29
C MET A 73 -9.49 10.52 6.63
N LEU A 74 -9.98 10.04 7.78
CA LEU A 74 -11.37 10.22 8.22
C LEU A 74 -11.55 11.34 9.27
N MET A 75 -10.46 11.92 9.77
CA MET A 75 -10.46 12.94 10.83
C MET A 75 -11.15 12.45 12.12
N GLU A 76 -10.98 11.18 12.45
CA GLU A 76 -11.50 10.51 13.65
C GLU A 76 -10.41 9.61 14.25
N GLU A 77 -10.42 9.37 15.55
CA GLU A 77 -9.43 8.52 16.21
C GLU A 77 -9.83 7.04 16.14
N PHE A 78 -8.98 6.20 15.54
CA PHE A 78 -9.14 4.75 15.51
C PHE A 78 -8.01 4.07 16.29
N THR A 79 -8.37 3.29 17.31
CA THR A 79 -7.42 2.61 18.20
C THR A 79 -7.39 1.09 18.01
N GLU A 80 -8.37 0.54 17.29
CA GLU A 80 -8.53 -0.89 17.11
C GLU A 80 -8.88 -1.24 15.66
N LEU A 81 -8.36 -2.39 15.21
CA LEU A 81 -8.75 -2.97 13.92
C LEU A 81 -10.14 -3.57 14.06
N ASN A 82 -11.00 -3.30 13.08
CA ASN A 82 -12.32 -3.91 12.94
C ASN A 82 -12.34 -4.86 11.73
N GLU A 83 -13.41 -5.66 11.64
CA GLU A 83 -13.70 -6.53 10.49
C GLU A 83 -14.49 -5.80 9.40
#